data_AF-A0A9E3U9J9-F1
#
_entry.id   AF-A0A9E3U9J9-F1
#
_cell.length_a   1.000
_cell.length_b   1.000
_cell.length_c   1.000
_cell.angle_alpha   90.00
_cell.angle_beta   90.00
_cell.angle_gamma   90.00
#
_symmetry.space_group_name_H-M   'P 1'
#
loop_
_entity.id
_entity.type
_entity.pdbx_description
1 polymer ?
#
loop_
_entity_poly.entity_id
_entity_poly.type
_entity_poly.pdbx_seq_one_letter_code
_entity_poly.pdbx_strand_id
1 'polypeptide(L)'
;MLRSPIQQRLVAAVLLATLPGCMVHLPSPAPPARVEPAVEEPAYPAPQGHTRVVLDAEGGPVKVSRVTATLNHVGVYGPPTVEEGVPLGSMRAEEPLCVTPCVVDVRQGLHTFVFADTRSGDPSRVTTADVVVSSKPIVVRHAVGQTPRYTSSYVSGAALFLIGSGLTLMGGVATTIGAVGEWKPTEPDEASPQAVLSLGLVMLGIGLVTGTAGTLMMYGNRPVDQPGSTTQWTR
;
A
#
# COMPACT_ATOMS: atom_id res chain seq x y z
N MET A 1 -33.90 26.13 11.77
CA MET A 1 -33.01 25.23 12.54
C MET A 1 -31.56 25.63 12.26
N LEU A 2 -30.94 26.43 13.15
CA LEU A 2 -29.56 26.91 13.02
C LEU A 2 -28.62 25.91 13.71
N ARG A 3 -27.80 25.18 12.94
CA ARG A 3 -26.68 24.42 13.52
C ARG A 3 -25.71 25.42 14.14
N SER A 4 -25.37 25.25 15.41
CA SER A 4 -24.45 26.17 16.09
C SER A 4 -23.07 26.13 15.42
N PRO A 5 -22.34 27.26 15.34
CA PRO A 5 -21.00 27.30 14.76
C PRO A 5 -20.01 26.35 15.46
N ILE A 6 -20.31 25.96 16.70
CA ILE A 6 -19.54 24.97 17.47
C ILE A 6 -19.70 23.56 16.86
N GLN A 7 -20.92 23.17 16.46
CA GLN A 7 -21.14 21.88 15.81
C GLN A 7 -20.46 21.77 14.45
N GLN A 8 -20.40 22.86 13.67
CA GLN A 8 -19.68 22.86 12.38
C GLN A 8 -18.16 22.67 12.56
N ARG A 9 -17.55 23.27 13.58
CA ARG A 9 -16.10 23.11 13.84
C ARG A 9 -15.74 21.70 14.31
N LEU A 10 -16.60 21.08 15.13
CA LEU A 10 -16.42 19.71 15.59
C LEU A 10 -16.52 18.70 14.44
N VAL A 11 -17.50 18.85 13.56
CA VAL A 11 -17.66 17.99 12.37
C VAL A 11 -16.48 18.17 11.41
N ALA A 12 -16.00 19.40 11.21
CA ALA A 12 -14.83 19.66 10.35
C ALA A 12 -13.54 19.06 10.93
N ALA A 13 -13.32 19.15 12.24
CA ALA A 13 -12.14 18.55 12.89
C ALA A 13 -12.15 17.01 12.80
N VAL A 14 -13.32 16.37 12.95
CA VAL A 14 -13.47 14.92 12.77
C VAL A 14 -13.27 14.50 11.31
N LEU A 15 -13.76 15.28 10.34
CA LEU A 15 -13.53 15.01 8.91
C LEU A 15 -12.05 15.16 8.50
N LEU A 16 -11.30 16.10 9.09
CA LEU A 16 -9.86 16.20 8.82
C LEU A 16 -9.08 15.03 9.43
N ALA A 17 -9.57 14.44 10.52
CA ALA A 17 -8.92 13.29 11.17
C ALA A 17 -9.06 11.98 10.37
N THR A 18 -9.95 11.89 9.37
CA THR A 18 -10.11 10.69 8.52
C THR A 18 -9.17 10.65 7.30
N LEU A 19 -8.26 11.60 7.15
CA LEU A 19 -7.31 11.68 6.03
C LEU A 19 -5.97 10.89 6.16
N PRO A 20 -5.62 10.14 7.23
CA PRO A 20 -4.29 9.52 7.32
C PRO A 20 -4.11 8.32 6.37
N GLY A 21 -5.15 7.90 5.65
CA GLY A 21 -5.12 6.83 4.65
C GLY A 21 -4.57 7.24 3.26
N CYS A 22 -4.13 8.49 3.06
CA CYS A 22 -3.63 8.91 1.76
C CYS A 22 -2.26 8.29 1.46
N MET A 23 -2.24 7.37 0.50
CA MET A 23 -1.03 6.92 -0.18
C MET A 23 -0.40 8.10 -0.94
N VAL A 24 0.93 8.18 -0.95
CA VAL A 24 1.64 9.16 -1.77
C VAL A 24 1.86 8.55 -3.14
N HIS A 25 1.12 9.04 -4.13
CA HIS A 25 1.33 8.65 -5.52
C HIS A 25 2.39 9.58 -6.15
N LEU A 26 3.53 9.00 -6.50
CA LEU A 26 4.60 9.70 -7.21
C LEU A 26 4.46 9.44 -8.72
N PRO A 27 4.83 10.41 -9.56
CA PRO A 27 4.88 10.16 -10.99
C PRO A 27 5.89 9.05 -11.30
N SER A 28 5.59 8.25 -12.32
CA SER A 28 6.51 7.25 -12.84
C SER A 28 7.89 7.86 -13.16
N PRO A 29 8.98 7.10 -13.00
CA PRO A 29 10.28 7.50 -13.51
C PRO A 29 10.22 7.82 -15.00
N ALA A 30 11.14 8.67 -15.46
CA ALA A 30 11.28 8.95 -16.88
C ALA A 30 11.48 7.61 -17.64
N PRO A 31 10.84 7.42 -18.81
CA PRO A 31 11.07 6.23 -19.61
C PRO A 31 12.56 6.10 -19.99
N PRO A 32 13.17 4.91 -19.85
CA PRO A 32 14.56 4.70 -20.21
C PRO A 32 14.81 5.04 -21.69
N ALA A 33 15.95 5.68 -21.97
CA ALA A 33 16.36 5.95 -23.35
C ALA A 33 16.59 4.64 -24.14
N ARG A 34 16.31 4.69 -25.45
CA ARG A 34 16.60 3.59 -26.38
C ARG A 34 18.11 3.50 -26.64
N VAL A 35 18.79 2.76 -25.79
CA VAL A 35 20.23 2.48 -25.90
C VAL A 35 20.37 0.98 -25.90
N GLU A 36 21.12 0.45 -26.87
CA GLU A 36 21.38 -0.98 -26.94
C GLU A 36 22.24 -1.42 -25.75
N PRO A 37 21.76 -2.35 -24.90
CA PRO A 37 22.55 -2.84 -23.77
C PRO A 37 23.76 -3.63 -24.27
N ALA A 38 24.92 -3.40 -23.65
CA ALA A 38 26.13 -4.17 -23.94
C ALA A 38 26.05 -5.54 -23.26
N VAL A 39 25.33 -6.49 -23.89
CA VAL A 39 25.18 -7.86 -23.41
C VAL A 39 25.75 -8.83 -24.43
N GLU A 40 26.50 -9.81 -23.95
CA GLU A 40 26.97 -10.91 -24.77
C GLU A 40 25.77 -11.79 -25.17
N GLU A 41 25.56 -11.93 -26.48
CA GLU A 41 24.50 -12.78 -26.98
C GLU A 41 24.90 -14.26 -26.87
N PRO A 42 23.97 -15.15 -26.47
CA PRO A 42 24.23 -16.58 -26.52
C PRO A 42 24.59 -17.02 -27.95
N ALA A 43 25.69 -17.77 -28.08
CA ALA A 43 26.15 -18.29 -29.38
C ALA A 43 25.19 -19.31 -30.01
N TYR A 44 24.35 -19.96 -29.20
CA TYR A 44 23.35 -20.90 -29.68
C TYR A 44 22.10 -20.15 -30.18
N PRO A 45 21.43 -20.67 -31.23
CA PRO A 45 20.16 -20.11 -31.68
C PRO A 45 19.07 -20.32 -30.63
N ALA A 46 18.10 -19.40 -30.57
CA ALA A 46 16.94 -19.54 -29.70
C ALA A 46 16.18 -20.84 -30.03
N PRO A 47 15.67 -21.58 -29.02
CA PRO A 47 14.85 -22.77 -29.24
C PRO A 47 13.63 -22.48 -30.12
N GLN A 48 13.12 -23.50 -30.82
CA GLN A 48 11.90 -23.32 -31.63
C GLN A 48 10.73 -22.79 -30.79
N GLY A 49 10.00 -21.81 -31.32
CA GLY A 49 8.89 -21.13 -30.64
C GLY A 49 9.30 -20.12 -29.55
N HIS A 50 10.60 -19.93 -29.33
CA HIS A 50 11.14 -18.90 -28.44
C HIS A 50 11.75 -17.76 -29.25
N THR A 51 11.78 -16.59 -28.62
CA THR A 51 12.38 -15.38 -29.16
C THR A 51 13.29 -14.78 -28.11
N ARG A 52 14.42 -14.25 -28.58
CA ARG A 52 15.43 -13.62 -27.75
C ARG A 52 14.93 -12.27 -27.23
N VAL A 53 14.95 -12.11 -25.91
CA VAL A 53 14.57 -10.90 -25.20
C VAL A 53 15.80 -10.40 -24.44
N VAL A 54 16.25 -9.19 -24.76
CA VAL A 54 17.28 -8.49 -23.99
C VAL A 54 16.59 -7.69 -22.90
N LEU A 55 16.89 -8.02 -21.64
CA LEU A 55 16.33 -7.37 -20.46
C LEU A 55 17.41 -6.50 -19.82
N ASP A 56 17.13 -5.21 -19.71
CA ASP A 56 18.00 -4.25 -19.03
C ASP A 56 17.17 -3.34 -18.11
N ALA A 57 17.83 -2.74 -17.12
CA ALA A 57 17.20 -1.85 -16.17
C ALA A 57 17.99 -0.58 -15.94
N GLU A 58 17.27 0.52 -15.75
CA GLU A 58 17.87 1.81 -15.43
C GLU A 58 18.18 1.92 -13.93
N GLY A 59 19.36 2.46 -13.60
CA GLY A 59 19.79 2.71 -12.22
C GLY A 59 20.56 1.56 -11.54
N GLY A 60 20.64 0.38 -12.16
CA GLY A 60 21.49 -0.70 -11.66
C GLY A 60 20.99 -2.11 -12.02
N PRO A 61 21.69 -3.15 -11.52
CA PRO A 61 21.29 -4.54 -11.71
C PRO A 61 20.01 -4.85 -10.95
N VAL A 62 19.02 -5.40 -11.65
CA VAL A 62 17.75 -5.83 -11.06
C VAL A 62 17.54 -7.30 -11.37
N LYS A 63 16.94 -8.01 -10.40
CA LYS A 63 16.51 -9.38 -10.60
C LYS A 63 15.24 -9.37 -11.43
N VAL A 64 15.23 -10.16 -12.50
CA VAL A 64 14.05 -10.34 -13.33
C VAL A 64 13.46 -11.72 -13.13
N SER A 65 12.16 -11.76 -12.87
CA SER A 65 11.35 -12.98 -12.86
C SER A 65 10.19 -12.84 -13.84
N ARG A 66 9.71 -13.97 -14.35
CA ARG A 66 8.46 -14.03 -15.14
C ARG A 66 7.33 -14.48 -14.23
N VAL A 67 6.19 -13.81 -14.32
CA VAL A 67 4.96 -14.28 -13.68
C VAL A 67 4.44 -15.48 -14.46
N THR A 68 4.37 -16.65 -13.82
CA THR A 68 3.87 -17.90 -14.41
C THR A 68 2.41 -18.18 -14.06
N ALA A 69 1.98 -17.72 -12.90
CA ALA A 69 0.58 -17.75 -12.49
C ALA A 69 0.28 -16.58 -11.55
N THR A 70 -0.93 -16.05 -11.64
CA THR A 70 -1.45 -15.08 -10.68
C THR A 70 -2.60 -15.74 -9.92
N LEU A 71 -2.41 -15.93 -8.62
CA LEU A 71 -3.45 -16.38 -7.71
C LEU A 71 -4.10 -15.14 -7.10
N ASN A 72 -5.26 -14.76 -7.64
CA ASN A 72 -6.09 -13.74 -7.04
C ASN A 72 -6.85 -14.39 -5.89
N HIS A 73 -6.40 -14.17 -4.65
CA HIS A 73 -7.19 -14.57 -3.49
C HIS A 73 -8.37 -13.61 -3.34
N VAL A 74 -9.54 -14.05 -3.82
CA VAL A 74 -10.81 -13.46 -3.40
C VAL A 74 -11.10 -14.03 -2.01
N GLY A 75 -10.73 -13.27 -0.98
CA GLY A 75 -11.11 -13.59 0.38
C GLY A 75 -12.60 -13.36 0.57
N VAL A 76 -13.42 -14.41 0.48
CA VAL A 76 -14.82 -14.32 0.91
C VAL A 76 -14.86 -14.40 2.43
N TYR A 77 -14.61 -13.27 3.10
CA TYR A 77 -14.88 -13.11 4.53
C TYR A 77 -16.19 -12.32 4.69
N GLY A 78 -17.31 -13.02 4.63
CA GLY A 78 -18.64 -12.43 4.88
C GLY A 78 -19.80 -13.38 4.53
N PRO A 79 -21.00 -13.16 5.09
CA PRO A 79 -22.22 -13.82 4.61
C PRO A 79 -22.42 -13.53 3.10
N PRO A 80 -23.06 -14.43 2.34
CA PRO A 80 -23.05 -14.48 0.86
C PRO A 80 -23.74 -13.30 0.14
N THR A 81 -23.93 -12.15 0.78
CA THR A 81 -24.73 -11.03 0.25
C THR A 81 -23.89 -9.80 -0.14
N VAL A 82 -22.56 -9.86 -0.13
CA VAL A 82 -21.71 -8.77 -0.62
C VAL A 82 -20.69 -9.34 -1.62
N GLU A 83 -21.01 -9.22 -2.91
CA GLU A 83 -20.20 -9.72 -4.04
C GLU A 83 -18.84 -9.00 -4.21
N GLU A 84 -18.57 -7.94 -3.46
CA GLU A 84 -17.27 -7.25 -3.47
C GLU A 84 -16.34 -7.83 -2.39
N GLY A 85 -15.73 -8.97 -2.70
CA GLY A 85 -14.61 -9.49 -1.93
C GLY A 85 -13.44 -8.50 -1.97
N VAL A 86 -13.00 -8.01 -0.81
CA VAL A 86 -11.79 -7.18 -0.71
C VAL A 86 -10.59 -8.07 -1.11
N PRO A 87 -9.82 -7.73 -2.15
CA PRO A 87 -8.67 -8.53 -2.54
C PRO A 87 -7.65 -8.49 -1.38
N LEU A 88 -7.47 -9.62 -0.70
CA LEU A 88 -6.54 -9.77 0.43
C LEU A 88 -5.06 -9.82 0.00
N GLY A 89 -4.81 -9.67 -1.31
CA GLY A 89 -3.50 -9.70 -1.94
C GLY A 89 -3.51 -10.61 -3.18
N SER A 90 -2.73 -10.25 -4.19
CA SER A 90 -2.43 -11.15 -5.30
C SER A 90 -1.14 -11.89 -4.98
N MET A 91 -1.19 -13.22 -4.86
CA MET A 91 0.04 -14.03 -4.85
C MET A 91 0.43 -14.31 -6.30
N ARG A 92 1.69 -14.05 -6.64
CA ARG A 92 2.24 -14.31 -7.97
C ARG A 92 3.23 -15.46 -7.86
N ALA A 93 3.01 -16.51 -8.65
CA ALA A 93 4.03 -17.51 -8.87
C ALA A 93 5.03 -16.93 -9.86
N GLU A 94 6.30 -16.86 -9.46
CA GLU A 94 7.37 -16.24 -10.22
C GLU A 94 8.45 -17.26 -10.55
N GLU A 95 8.88 -17.27 -11.81
CA GLU A 95 10.03 -18.04 -12.27
C GLU A 95 11.22 -17.09 -12.43
N PRO A 96 12.32 -17.28 -11.68
CA PRO A 96 13.50 -16.43 -11.81
C PRO A 96 14.15 -16.62 -13.18
N LEU A 97 14.45 -15.52 -13.86
CA LEU A 97 15.08 -15.54 -15.19
C LEU A 97 16.56 -15.19 -15.11
N CYS A 98 16.90 -13.96 -14.72
CA CYS A 98 18.26 -13.45 -14.71
C CYS A 98 18.41 -12.18 -13.86
N VAL A 99 19.62 -11.62 -13.85
CA VAL A 99 19.92 -10.28 -13.31
C VAL A 99 20.39 -9.39 -14.45
N THR A 100 19.85 -8.17 -14.57
CA THR A 100 20.14 -7.27 -15.70
C THR A 100 21.58 -6.73 -15.69
N PRO A 101 22.15 -6.41 -16.87
CA PRO A 101 21.58 -6.64 -18.20
C PRO A 101 21.77 -8.11 -18.64
N CYS A 102 20.75 -8.75 -19.21
CA CYS A 102 20.77 -10.17 -19.56
C CYS A 102 19.95 -10.48 -20.82
N VAL A 103 20.26 -11.63 -21.44
CA VAL A 103 19.49 -12.18 -22.57
C VAL A 103 18.78 -13.45 -22.13
N VAL A 104 17.50 -13.56 -22.46
CA VAL A 104 16.68 -14.74 -22.18
C VAL A 104 15.86 -15.14 -23.40
N ASP A 105 15.65 -16.45 -23.58
CA ASP A 105 14.78 -16.97 -24.62
C ASP A 105 13.39 -17.22 -24.03
N VAL A 106 12.39 -16.49 -24.53
CA VAL A 106 11.02 -16.54 -24.01
C VAL A 106 10.08 -16.96 -25.12
N ARG A 107 9.06 -17.77 -24.81
CA ARG A 107 8.02 -18.14 -25.79
C ARG A 107 7.33 -16.89 -26.35
N GLN A 108 6.89 -16.95 -27.60
CA GLN A 108 6.09 -15.88 -28.18
C GLN A 108 4.77 -15.71 -27.40
N GLY A 109 4.30 -14.46 -27.28
CA GLY A 109 3.07 -14.12 -26.54
C GLY A 109 3.23 -12.95 -25.57
N LEU A 110 2.21 -12.73 -24.73
CA LEU A 110 2.21 -11.73 -23.67
C LEU A 110 2.87 -12.30 -22.42
N HIS A 111 3.85 -11.60 -21.85
CA HIS A 111 4.52 -11.96 -20.61
C HIS A 111 4.55 -10.77 -19.66
N THR A 112 4.33 -11.04 -18.38
CA THR A 112 4.56 -10.07 -17.32
C THR A 112 5.91 -10.37 -16.66
N PHE A 113 6.84 -9.44 -16.78
CA PHE A 113 8.12 -9.50 -16.08
C PHE A 113 8.06 -8.67 -14.81
N VAL A 114 8.67 -9.18 -13.74
CA VAL A 114 8.84 -8.53 -12.45
C VAL A 114 10.31 -8.09 -12.36
N PHE A 115 10.54 -6.80 -12.13
CA PHE A 115 11.87 -6.22 -11.96
C PHE A 115 12.02 -5.81 -10.49
N ALA A 116 12.92 -6.47 -9.77
CA ALA A 116 13.20 -6.21 -8.36
C ALA A 116 14.63 -5.69 -8.18
N ASP A 117 14.76 -4.51 -7.60
CA ASP A 117 16.07 -3.90 -7.32
C ASP A 117 16.86 -4.75 -6.31
N THR A 118 18.07 -5.16 -6.70
CA THR A 118 18.94 -5.97 -5.84
C THR A 118 19.92 -5.13 -5.03
N ARG A 119 20.14 -3.86 -5.42
CA ARG A 119 21.18 -2.99 -4.86
C ARG A 119 20.74 -2.28 -3.59
N SER A 120 19.50 -1.79 -3.55
CA SER A 120 18.99 -1.04 -2.40
C SER A 120 18.69 -1.93 -1.19
N GLY A 121 18.42 -3.22 -1.41
CA GLY A 121 17.88 -4.11 -0.39
C GLY A 121 16.46 -3.74 0.05
N ASP A 122 15.83 -2.77 -0.61
CA ASP A 122 14.47 -2.34 -0.30
C ASP A 122 13.47 -3.19 -1.10
N PRO A 123 12.67 -4.05 -0.44
CA PRO A 123 11.70 -4.90 -1.12
C PRO A 123 10.52 -4.11 -1.70
N SER A 124 10.39 -2.81 -1.43
CA SER A 124 9.38 -1.96 -2.08
C SER A 124 9.75 -1.63 -3.53
N ARG A 125 11.04 -1.72 -3.89
CA ARG A 125 11.55 -1.42 -5.23
C ARG A 125 11.36 -2.61 -6.17
N VAL A 126 10.10 -2.92 -6.41
CA VAL A 126 9.66 -3.96 -7.33
C VAL A 126 8.55 -3.41 -8.20
N THR A 127 8.66 -3.57 -9.51
CA THR A 127 7.64 -3.14 -10.49
C THR A 127 7.50 -4.17 -11.59
N THR A 128 6.37 -4.14 -12.29
CA THR A 128 6.09 -5.07 -13.39
C THR A 128 6.04 -4.37 -14.73
N ALA A 129 6.39 -5.11 -15.79
CA ALA A 129 6.17 -4.68 -17.16
C ALA A 129 5.53 -5.81 -17.96
N ASP A 130 4.45 -5.48 -18.67
CA ASP A 130 3.83 -6.37 -19.65
C ASP A 130 4.52 -6.17 -21.00
N VAL A 131 5.02 -7.26 -21.56
CA VAL A 131 5.82 -7.27 -22.79
C VAL A 131 5.23 -8.29 -23.76
N VAL A 132 5.00 -7.83 -24.99
CA VAL A 132 4.56 -8.70 -26.09
C VAL A 132 5.79 -9.19 -26.85
N VAL A 133 6.11 -10.48 -26.67
CA VAL A 133 7.19 -11.16 -27.35
C VAL A 133 6.71 -11.61 -28.72
N SER A 134 7.18 -10.93 -29.77
CA SER A 134 6.92 -11.24 -31.18
C SER A 134 7.91 -12.27 -31.73
N SER A 135 7.90 -12.53 -33.04
CA SER A 135 8.91 -13.40 -33.67
C SER A 135 10.30 -12.75 -33.82
N LYS A 136 10.41 -11.42 -33.71
CA LYS A 136 11.67 -10.68 -33.80
C LYS A 136 12.28 -10.46 -32.42
N PRO A 137 13.62 -10.48 -32.28
CA PRO A 137 14.27 -10.14 -31.02
C PRO A 137 13.82 -8.76 -30.52
N ILE A 138 13.60 -8.65 -29.22
CA ILE A 138 13.17 -7.40 -28.58
C ILE A 138 14.14 -7.01 -27.47
N VAL A 139 14.29 -5.71 -27.28
CA VAL A 139 15.00 -5.13 -26.15
C VAL A 139 13.97 -4.46 -25.25
N VAL A 140 14.06 -4.73 -23.95
CA VAL A 140 13.22 -4.17 -22.92
C VAL A 140 14.12 -3.48 -21.90
N ARG A 141 13.94 -2.17 -21.75
CA ARG A 141 14.57 -1.39 -20.69
C ARG A 141 13.52 -0.91 -19.71
N HIS A 142 13.76 -1.14 -18.43
CA HIS A 142 12.80 -0.79 -17.38
C HIS A 142 13.41 0.09 -16.29
N ALA A 143 12.75 1.20 -15.97
CA ALA A 143 13.04 2.01 -14.80
C ALA A 143 12.17 1.54 -13.63
N VAL A 144 12.81 0.98 -12.60
CA VAL A 144 12.12 0.43 -11.43
C VAL A 144 11.62 1.55 -10.52
N GLY A 145 10.31 1.56 -10.30
CA GLY A 145 9.63 2.46 -9.36
C GLY A 145 9.58 1.88 -7.94
N GLN A 146 8.47 2.11 -7.25
CA GLN A 146 8.20 1.65 -5.89
C GLN A 146 6.76 1.16 -5.82
N THR A 147 6.55 -0.04 -5.28
CA THR A 147 5.20 -0.52 -4.97
C THR A 147 4.82 -0.18 -3.54
N PRO A 148 3.53 0.09 -3.28
CA PRO A 148 3.08 0.47 -1.96
C PRO A 148 3.32 -0.67 -0.97
N ARG A 149 4.18 -0.40 0.02
CA ARG A 149 4.46 -1.31 1.11
C ARG A 149 3.92 -0.76 2.42
N TYR A 150 2.96 -1.47 2.99
CA TYR A 150 2.48 -1.18 4.34
C TYR A 150 3.51 -1.71 5.35
N THR A 151 4.23 -0.79 6.00
CA THR A 151 5.14 -1.18 7.10
C THR A 151 4.33 -1.58 8.32
N SER A 152 4.90 -2.43 9.19
CA SER A 152 4.28 -2.77 10.47
C SER A 152 3.96 -1.53 11.31
N SER A 153 4.79 -0.48 11.21
CA SER A 153 4.57 0.80 11.88
C SER A 153 3.33 1.53 11.36
N TYR A 154 3.06 1.49 10.06
CA TYR A 154 1.83 2.06 9.51
C TYR A 154 0.59 1.31 10.01
N VAL A 155 0.62 -0.03 9.98
CA VAL A 155 -0.50 -0.87 10.46
C VAL A 155 -0.76 -0.67 11.95
N SER A 156 0.30 -0.68 12.77
CA SER A 156 0.20 -0.39 14.20
C SER A 156 -0.30 1.03 14.47
N GLY A 157 0.16 2.01 13.68
CA GLY A 157 -0.34 3.39 13.75
C GLY A 157 -1.84 3.49 13.47
N ALA A 158 -2.32 2.78 12.45
CA ALA A 158 -3.73 2.70 12.12
C ALA A 158 -4.56 2.06 13.25
N ALA A 159 -4.06 0.97 13.84
CA ALA A 159 -4.72 0.32 14.98
C ALA A 159 -4.81 1.26 16.20
N LEU A 160 -3.70 1.93 16.57
CA LEU A 160 -3.66 2.90 17.66
C LEU A 160 -4.60 4.09 17.39
N PHE A 161 -4.64 4.58 16.16
CA PHE A 161 -5.55 5.64 15.76
C PHE A 161 -7.01 5.24 15.96
N LEU A 162 -7.40 4.02 15.56
CA LEU A 162 -8.76 3.52 15.74
C LEU A 162 -9.12 3.37 17.23
N ILE A 163 -8.23 2.77 18.03
CA ILE A 163 -8.43 2.62 19.48
C ILE A 163 -8.54 3.98 20.16
N GLY A 164 -7.63 4.90 19.85
CA GLY A 164 -7.61 6.24 20.41
C GLY A 164 -8.85 7.04 20.04
N SER A 165 -9.31 6.93 18.80
CA SER A 165 -10.56 7.55 18.33
C SER A 165 -11.77 7.00 19.09
N GLY A 166 -11.85 5.68 19.27
CA GLY A 166 -12.92 5.04 20.05
C GLY A 166 -12.97 5.52 21.51
N LEU A 167 -11.81 5.54 22.18
CA LEU A 167 -11.70 6.04 23.57
C LEU A 167 -12.04 7.53 23.68
N THR A 168 -11.62 8.34 22.72
CA THR A 168 -11.93 9.78 22.67
C THR A 168 -13.45 9.99 22.55
N LEU A 169 -14.11 9.24 21.68
CA LEU A 169 -15.56 9.31 21.49
C LEU A 169 -16.31 8.87 22.76
N MET A 170 -15.96 7.72 23.33
CA MET A 170 -16.60 7.22 24.56
C MET A 170 -16.35 8.16 25.75
N GLY A 171 -15.12 8.63 25.93
CA GLY A 171 -14.76 9.59 26.96
C GLY A 171 -15.49 10.92 26.80
N GLY A 172 -15.58 11.44 25.57
CA GLY A 172 -16.33 12.65 25.27
C GLY A 172 -17.82 12.52 25.63
N VAL A 173 -18.47 11.41 25.25
CA VAL A 173 -19.87 11.14 25.62
C VAL A 173 -20.02 11.06 27.13
N ALA A 174 -19.18 10.28 27.83
CA ALA A 174 -19.23 10.14 29.28
C ALA A 174 -19.02 11.48 30.01
N THR A 175 -18.06 12.29 29.55
CA THR A 175 -17.82 13.65 30.07
C THR A 175 -19.05 14.54 29.88
N THR A 176 -19.70 14.51 28.71
CA THR A 176 -20.91 15.31 28.49
C THR A 176 -22.06 14.89 29.40
N ILE A 177 -22.31 13.58 29.54
CA ILE A 177 -23.34 13.01 30.43
C ILE A 177 -23.06 13.42 31.89
N GLY A 178 -21.82 13.30 32.35
CA GLY A 178 -21.42 13.69 33.70
C GLY A 178 -21.51 15.20 33.97
N ALA A 179 -21.28 16.04 32.95
CA ALA A 179 -21.29 17.49 33.10
C ALA A 179 -22.69 18.12 33.06
N VAL A 180 -23.62 17.56 32.28
CA VAL A 180 -24.97 18.14 32.10
C VAL A 180 -26.05 17.44 32.92
N GLY A 181 -25.77 16.24 33.41
CA GLY A 181 -26.80 15.41 34.00
C GLY A 181 -27.02 15.71 35.49
N GLU A 182 -28.18 16.28 35.79
CA GLU A 182 -28.70 16.41 37.16
C GLU A 182 -29.39 15.11 37.62
N TRP A 183 -28.77 13.95 37.39
CA TRP A 183 -29.33 12.68 37.87
C TRP A 183 -29.12 12.58 39.38
N LYS A 184 -30.23 12.53 40.14
CA LYS A 184 -30.20 12.17 41.56
C LYS A 184 -30.09 10.64 41.64
N PRO A 185 -29.01 10.08 42.22
CA PRO A 185 -28.91 8.64 42.39
C PRO A 185 -30.10 8.16 43.23
N THR A 186 -30.83 7.19 42.72
CA THR A 186 -32.03 6.65 43.38
C THR A 186 -31.64 5.53 44.35
N GLU A 187 -30.49 4.89 44.09
CA GLU A 187 -29.92 3.84 44.93
C GLU A 187 -28.49 4.21 45.38
N PRO A 188 -28.07 3.81 46.60
CA PRO A 188 -26.77 4.15 47.15
C PRO A 188 -25.56 3.54 46.40
N ASP A 189 -25.77 2.53 45.56
CA ASP A 189 -24.73 1.88 44.76
C ASP A 189 -24.58 2.47 43.34
N GLU A 190 -25.38 3.47 42.96
CA GLU A 190 -25.25 4.11 41.65
C GLU A 190 -23.98 4.97 41.56
N ALA A 191 -23.30 4.90 40.42
CA ALA A 191 -22.09 5.67 40.18
C ALA A 191 -22.36 7.18 40.29
N SER A 192 -21.65 7.87 41.19
CA SER A 192 -21.80 9.32 41.34
C SER A 192 -21.49 10.04 40.01
N PRO A 193 -22.18 11.16 39.69
CA PRO A 193 -21.91 11.94 38.48
C PRO A 193 -20.44 12.36 38.34
N GLN A 194 -19.77 12.62 39.47
CA GLN A 194 -18.36 12.94 39.53
C GLN A 194 -17.45 11.77 39.10
N ALA A 195 -17.84 10.53 39.40
CA ALA A 195 -17.11 9.33 38.96
C ALA A 195 -17.26 9.11 37.45
N VAL A 196 -18.45 9.36 36.88
CA VAL A 196 -18.67 9.29 35.43
C VAL A 196 -17.88 10.39 34.71
N LEU A 197 -17.88 11.61 35.26
CA LEU A 197 -17.11 12.73 34.71
C LEU A 197 -15.61 12.46 34.71
N SER A 198 -15.05 12.00 35.83
CA SER A 198 -13.61 11.70 35.95
C SER A 198 -13.19 10.55 35.04
N LEU A 199 -13.99 9.49 34.96
CA LEU A 199 -13.78 8.39 34.02
C LEU A 199 -13.79 8.89 32.57
N GLY A 200 -14.78 9.72 32.21
CA GLY A 200 -14.89 10.32 30.89
C GLY A 200 -13.66 11.15 30.51
N LEU A 201 -13.19 12.00 31.43
CA LEU A 201 -11.99 12.82 31.21
C LEU A 201 -10.72 11.98 31.06
N VAL A 202 -10.58 10.91 31.84
CA VAL A 202 -9.44 9.98 31.72
C VAL A 202 -9.47 9.26 30.37
N MET A 203 -10.61 8.71 29.98
CA MET A 203 -10.77 8.04 28.69
C MET A 203 -10.52 9.00 27.52
N LEU A 204 -11.03 10.24 27.62
CA LEU A 204 -10.81 11.28 26.62
C LEU A 204 -9.32 11.61 26.48
N GLY A 205 -8.62 11.79 27.60
CA GLY A 205 -7.18 12.08 27.62
C GLY A 205 -6.35 10.95 27.00
N ILE A 206 -6.58 9.70 27.42
CA ILE A 206 -5.91 8.52 26.86
C ILE A 206 -6.21 8.38 25.37
N GLY A 207 -7.48 8.58 24.97
CA GLY A 207 -7.90 8.51 23.58
C GLY A 207 -7.17 9.53 22.70
N LEU A 208 -7.08 10.78 23.15
CA LEU A 208 -6.40 11.84 22.40
C LEU A 208 -4.90 11.58 22.23
N VAL A 209 -4.22 11.15 23.30
CA VAL A 209 -2.79 10.80 23.25
C VAL A 209 -2.56 9.62 22.30
N THR A 210 -3.34 8.55 22.44
CA THR A 210 -3.22 7.34 21.63
C THR A 210 -3.53 7.61 20.16
N GLY A 211 -4.59 8.37 19.88
CA GLY A 211 -4.98 8.76 18.54
C GLY A 211 -3.93 9.64 17.85
N THR A 212 -3.36 10.60 18.59
CA THR A 212 -2.28 11.46 18.08
C THR A 212 -1.02 10.66 17.77
N ALA A 213 -0.62 9.75 18.67
CA ALA A 213 0.51 8.86 18.45
C ALA A 213 0.32 7.98 17.21
N GLY A 214 -0.86 7.36 17.06
CA GLY A 214 -1.20 6.57 15.88
C GLY A 214 -1.13 7.38 14.58
N THR A 215 -1.66 8.61 14.60
CA THR A 215 -1.62 9.53 13.46
C THR A 215 -0.18 9.87 13.04
N LEU A 216 0.69 10.19 14.00
CA LEU A 216 2.11 10.49 13.73
C LEU A 216 2.84 9.27 13.14
N MET A 217 2.58 8.07 13.66
CA MET A 217 3.15 6.83 13.13
C MET A 217 2.72 6.58 11.68
N MET A 218 1.44 6.76 11.36
CA MET A 218 0.94 6.63 9.99
C MET A 218 1.55 7.71 9.08
N TYR A 219 1.65 8.95 9.55
CA TYR A 219 2.22 10.06 8.79
C TYR A 219 3.67 9.82 8.41
N GLY A 220 4.50 9.32 9.33
CA GLY A 220 5.90 9.01 9.08
C GLY A 220 6.14 7.75 8.24
N ASN A 221 5.12 6.91 8.05
CA ASN A 221 5.21 5.63 7.35
C ASN A 221 4.20 5.51 6.19
N ARG A 222 3.87 6.64 5.55
CA ARG A 222 2.91 6.64 4.44
C ARG A 222 3.41 5.74 3.31
N PRO A 223 2.55 4.84 2.78
CA PRO A 223 2.93 4.04 1.63
C PRO A 223 3.14 4.96 0.42
N VAL A 224 4.21 4.69 -0.33
CA VAL A 224 4.52 5.37 -1.58
C VAL A 224 4.23 4.42 -2.73
N ASP A 225 3.48 4.90 -3.71
CA ASP A 225 3.25 4.21 -4.97
C ASP A 225 3.87 5.01 -6.09
N GLN A 226 4.80 4.39 -6.80
CA GLN A 226 5.50 4.96 -7.94
C GLN A 226 5.55 3.90 -9.03
N PRO A 227 4.70 3.99 -10.07
CA PRO A 227 4.69 2.98 -11.13
C PRO A 227 6.03 2.98 -11.88
N GLY A 228 6.51 1.81 -12.29
CA GLY A 228 7.68 1.70 -13.15
C GLY A 228 7.43 2.25 -14.56
N SER A 229 8.50 2.39 -15.35
CA SER A 229 8.41 2.87 -16.72
C SER A 229 9.21 1.97 -17.66
N THR A 230 8.64 1.61 -18.81
CA THR A 230 9.24 0.63 -19.73
C THR A 230 9.39 1.22 -21.12
N THR A 231 10.57 1.03 -21.70
CA THR A 231 10.82 1.28 -23.13
C THR A 231 11.14 -0.05 -23.79
N GLN A 232 10.40 -0.41 -24.84
CA GLN A 232 10.64 -1.62 -25.63
C GLN A 232 10.80 -1.28 -27.11
N TRP A 233 11.66 -2.02 -27.81
CA TRP A 233 11.82 -1.92 -29.26
C TRP A 233 12.31 -3.24 -29.84
N THR A 234 12.07 -3.45 -31.13
CA THR A 234 12.64 -4.57 -31.88
C THR A 234 14.08 -4.27 -32.26
N ARG A 235 14.96 -5.25 -32.08
CA ARG A 235 16.34 -5.19 -32.57
C ARG A 235 16.38 -5.41 -34.09
#